data_AF-A0A1I0EM25-F1
#
_entry.id   AF-A0A1I0EM25-F1
#
_cell.length_a   1.000
_cell.length_b   1.000
_cell.length_c   1.000
_cell.angle_alpha   90.00
_cell.angle_beta   90.00
_cell.angle_gamma   90.00
#
_symmetry.space_group_name_H-M   'P 1'
#
loop_
_entity.id
_entity.type
_entity.pdbx_description
1 polymer ?
#
loop_
_entity_poly.entity_id
_entity_poly.type
_entity_poly.pdbx_seq_one_letter_code
_entity_poly.pdbx_strand_id
1 'polypeptide(L)'
;MLYLLKLLSVPDSPLPTPPPRSWWQRRVTDPLLGLLRQGLTPHQLALTVVLGSACGVIPVLGLTTLTASFAALRLRLNVAATLLVAHLWSPVQLLLIIPLLRQGALLWGDQAPELTLDKLRYLLANDWLAALHLLWQAMLGALLLWAGALLVLGPVVYFMLRPLLARVMPRETQPAE
;
A
#
# COMPACT_ATOMS: atom_id res chain seq x y z
N MET A 1 -7.36 30.75 57.25
CA MET A 1 -7.25 29.44 56.55
C MET A 1 -8.14 29.34 55.31
N LEU A 2 -9.38 29.86 55.31
CA LEU A 2 -10.25 29.85 54.13
C LEU A 2 -9.79 30.74 52.95
N TYR A 3 -9.06 31.84 53.20
CA TYR A 3 -8.57 32.72 52.13
C TYR A 3 -7.40 32.13 51.31
N LEU A 4 -6.59 31.25 51.92
CA LEU A 4 -5.46 30.59 51.25
C LEU A 4 -5.92 29.46 50.30
N LEU A 5 -7.06 28.84 50.57
CA LEU A 5 -7.65 27.81 49.70
C LEU A 5 -8.28 28.37 48.42
N LYS A 6 -8.62 29.68 48.40
CA LYS A 6 -9.19 30.36 47.22
C LYS A 6 -8.13 30.85 46.22
N LEU A 7 -6.85 30.82 46.60
CA LEU A 7 -5.72 31.23 45.76
C LEU A 7 -5.03 30.06 45.04
N LEU A 8 -5.36 28.82 45.40
CA LEU A 8 -4.89 27.60 44.74
C LEU A 8 -5.84 27.08 43.66
N SER A 9 -6.96 27.76 43.41
CA SER A 9 -7.78 27.52 42.23
C SER A 9 -7.04 28.06 41.01
N VAL A 10 -6.21 27.20 40.40
CA VAL A 10 -5.70 27.40 39.05
C VAL A 10 -6.91 27.72 38.17
N PRO A 11 -6.97 28.88 37.49
CA PRO A 11 -8.07 29.16 36.58
C PRO A 11 -8.06 28.07 35.53
N ASP A 12 -9.19 27.36 35.39
CA ASP A 12 -9.44 26.40 34.32
C ASP A 12 -9.26 27.13 32.99
N SER A 13 -8.03 27.14 32.49
CA SER A 13 -7.71 27.68 31.18
C SER A 13 -8.36 26.72 30.20
N PRO A 14 -9.37 27.15 29.43
CA PRO A 14 -10.03 26.26 28.51
C PRO A 14 -8.98 25.69 27.56
N LEU A 15 -8.85 24.36 27.55
CA LEU A 15 -7.96 23.67 26.64
C LEU A 15 -8.20 24.21 25.23
N PRO A 16 -7.13 24.53 24.46
CA PRO A 16 -7.29 25.07 23.11
C PRO A 16 -8.21 24.14 22.30
N THR A 17 -9.31 24.69 21.81
CA THR A 17 -10.27 23.94 21.02
C THR A 17 -9.61 23.51 19.72
N PRO A 18 -9.64 22.22 19.35
CA PRO A 18 -9.04 21.77 18.11
C PRO A 18 -9.70 22.52 16.94
N PRO A 19 -8.93 22.93 15.91
CA PRO A 19 -9.46 23.70 14.80
C PRO A 19 -10.62 22.94 14.13
N PRO A 20 -11.62 23.67 13.60
CA PRO A 20 -12.80 23.06 12.99
C PRO A 20 -12.39 22.13 11.83
N ARG A 21 -12.83 20.88 11.90
CA ARG A 21 -12.48 19.88 10.87
C ARG A 21 -12.98 20.29 9.49
N SER A 22 -12.11 20.18 8.47
CA SER A 22 -12.45 20.51 7.09
C SER A 22 -13.47 19.52 6.48
N TRP A 23 -14.15 19.93 5.40
CA TRP A 23 -15.11 19.07 4.69
C TRP A 23 -14.48 17.74 4.23
N TRP A 24 -13.25 17.81 3.70
CA TRP A 24 -12.45 16.65 3.29
C TRP A 24 -12.11 15.74 4.46
N GLN A 25 -11.84 16.31 5.64
CA GLN A 25 -11.55 15.51 6.82
C GLN A 25 -12.74 14.64 7.21
N ARG A 26 -13.94 15.23 7.24
CA ARG A 26 -15.16 14.53 7.65
C ARG A 26 -15.64 13.49 6.63
N ARG A 27 -15.46 13.77 5.33
CA ARG A 27 -16.04 12.95 4.25
C ARG A 27 -15.08 11.91 3.67
N VAL A 28 -13.77 12.10 3.77
CA VAL A 28 -12.77 11.22 3.16
C VAL A 28 -11.83 10.66 4.21
N THR A 29 -11.15 11.50 5.00
CA THR A 29 -10.10 11.01 5.90
C THR A 29 -10.65 10.26 7.11
N ASP A 30 -11.69 10.80 7.77
CA ASP A 30 -12.26 10.21 8.98
C ASP A 30 -12.86 8.81 8.72
N PRO A 31 -13.61 8.56 7.62
CA PRO A 31 -14.05 7.22 7.26
C PRO A 31 -12.90 6.27 6.93
N LEU A 32 -11.91 6.73 6.13
CA LEU A 32 -10.74 5.92 5.77
C LEU A 32 -9.95 5.50 7.01
N LEU A 33 -9.67 6.45 7.90
CA LEU A 33 -8.99 6.20 9.18
C LEU A 33 -9.83 5.33 10.10
N GLY A 34 -11.15 5.50 10.11
CA GLY A 34 -12.07 4.65 10.84
C GLY A 34 -11.99 3.19 10.39
N LEU A 35 -12.01 2.95 9.07
CA LEU A 35 -11.87 1.62 8.48
C LEU A 35 -10.49 1.00 8.75
N LEU A 36 -9.43 1.81 8.66
CA LEU A 36 -8.07 1.36 8.94
C LEU A 36 -7.86 1.01 10.42
N ARG A 37 -8.50 1.75 11.34
CA ARG A 37 -8.33 1.53 12.80
C ARG A 37 -9.31 0.51 13.37
N GLN A 38 -10.34 0.12 12.63
CA GLN A 38 -11.37 -0.78 13.13
C GLN A 38 -10.81 -2.20 13.37
N GLY A 39 -10.75 -2.57 14.65
CA GLY A 39 -10.38 -3.93 15.09
C GLY A 39 -8.90 -4.27 14.90
N LEU A 40 -8.03 -3.28 14.67
CA LEU A 40 -6.60 -3.50 14.47
C LEU A 40 -5.75 -2.86 15.57
N THR A 41 -4.78 -3.61 16.09
CA THR A 41 -3.70 -3.04 16.91
C THR A 41 -2.78 -2.15 16.06
N PRO A 42 -1.99 -1.23 16.64
CA PRO A 42 -1.03 -0.41 15.89
C PRO A 42 -0.07 -1.25 15.02
N HIS A 43 0.35 -2.42 15.53
CA HIS A 43 1.18 -3.35 14.79
C HIS A 43 0.45 -3.94 13.57
N GLN A 44 -0.81 -4.36 13.73
CA GLN A 44 -1.62 -4.87 12.63
C GLN A 44 -1.92 -3.80 11.58
N LEU A 45 -2.16 -2.56 11.99
CA LEU A 45 -2.31 -1.44 11.07
C LEU A 45 -1.06 -1.23 10.21
N ALA A 46 0.13 -1.29 10.82
CA ALA A 46 1.39 -1.19 10.09
C ALA A 46 1.54 -2.33 9.07
N LEU A 47 1.24 -3.58 9.47
CA LEU A 47 1.24 -4.74 8.56
C LEU A 47 0.25 -4.56 7.41
N THR A 48 -0.97 -4.07 7.69
CA THR A 48 -1.99 -3.77 6.68
C THR A 48 -1.49 -2.75 5.66
N VAL A 49 -0.81 -1.68 6.10
CA VAL A 49 -0.27 -0.66 5.20
C VAL A 49 0.86 -1.24 4.33
N VAL A 50 1.79 -1.99 4.92
CA VAL A 50 2.93 -2.57 4.20
C VAL A 50 2.47 -3.62 3.19
N LEU A 51 1.67 -4.59 3.63
CA LEU A 51 1.19 -5.68 2.77
C LEU A 51 0.22 -5.17 1.72
N GLY A 52 -0.70 -4.29 2.10
CA GLY A 52 -1.59 -3.62 1.16
C GLY A 52 -0.80 -2.89 0.08
N SER A 53 0.23 -2.14 0.45
CA SER A 53 1.06 -1.42 -0.52
C SER A 53 1.84 -2.35 -1.44
N ALA A 54 2.48 -3.38 -0.89
CA ALA A 54 3.22 -4.37 -1.67
C ALA A 54 2.31 -5.11 -2.67
N CYS A 55 1.14 -5.58 -2.23
CA CYS A 55 0.14 -6.21 -3.08
C CYS A 55 -0.48 -5.24 -4.10
N GLY A 56 -0.66 -3.98 -3.70
CA GLY A 56 -1.28 -2.92 -4.50
C GLY A 56 -0.50 -2.57 -5.78
N VAL A 57 0.81 -2.74 -5.77
CA VAL A 57 1.67 -2.45 -6.94
C VAL A 57 1.98 -3.69 -7.80
N ILE A 58 1.36 -4.84 -7.53
CA ILE A 58 1.49 -6.04 -8.37
C ILE A 58 1.00 -5.71 -9.79
N PRO A 59 1.78 -5.93 -10.86
CA PRO A 59 1.44 -5.53 -12.23
C PRO A 59 0.44 -6.48 -12.92
N VAL A 60 -0.48 -7.07 -12.17
CA VAL A 60 -1.49 -8.02 -12.65
C VAL A 60 -2.82 -7.72 -11.98
N LEU A 61 -3.81 -7.36 -12.80
CA LEU A 61 -5.18 -7.10 -12.34
C LEU A 61 -5.76 -8.36 -11.69
N GLY A 62 -6.53 -8.17 -10.61
CA GLY A 62 -7.11 -9.28 -9.84
C GLY A 62 -6.13 -9.96 -8.89
N LEU A 63 -4.85 -10.13 -9.26
CA LEU A 63 -3.86 -10.75 -8.37
C LEU A 63 -3.60 -9.88 -7.13
N THR A 64 -3.66 -8.56 -7.25
CA THR A 64 -3.67 -7.63 -6.11
C THR A 64 -4.75 -7.98 -5.08
N THR A 65 -5.99 -8.16 -5.51
CA THR A 65 -7.13 -8.49 -4.63
C THR A 65 -6.94 -9.86 -3.99
N LEU A 66 -6.53 -10.86 -4.78
CA LEU A 66 -6.30 -12.21 -4.29
C LEU A 66 -5.20 -12.25 -3.24
N THR A 67 -4.03 -11.67 -3.55
CA THR A 67 -2.87 -11.68 -2.64
C THR A 67 -3.11 -10.83 -1.39
N ALA A 68 -3.71 -9.65 -1.52
CA ALA A 68 -4.05 -8.79 -0.38
C ALA A 68 -5.07 -9.46 0.54
N SER A 69 -6.13 -10.07 -0.02
CA SER A 69 -7.13 -10.79 0.78
C SER A 69 -6.52 -12.01 1.46
N PHE A 70 -5.72 -12.79 0.72
CA PHE A 70 -5.05 -13.96 1.26
C PHE A 70 -4.09 -13.59 2.40
N ALA A 71 -3.27 -12.56 2.23
CA ALA A 71 -2.35 -12.06 3.26
C ALA A 71 -3.11 -11.57 4.50
N ALA A 72 -4.19 -10.80 4.29
CA ALA A 72 -5.02 -10.31 5.38
C ALA A 72 -5.65 -11.46 6.17
N LEU A 73 -6.24 -12.46 5.49
CA LEU A 73 -6.82 -13.63 6.14
C LEU A 73 -5.76 -14.45 6.90
N ARG A 74 -4.60 -14.69 6.27
CA ARG A 74 -3.53 -15.50 6.85
C ARG A 74 -2.93 -14.90 8.12
N LEU A 75 -2.90 -13.56 8.21
CA LEU A 75 -2.36 -12.80 9.34
C LEU A 75 -3.45 -12.24 10.26
N ARG A 76 -4.73 -12.59 10.02
CA ARG A 76 -5.89 -12.12 10.78
C ARG A 76 -6.00 -10.59 10.84
N LEU A 77 -5.71 -9.93 9.72
CA LEU A 77 -5.87 -8.49 9.51
C LEU A 77 -7.29 -8.19 9.00
N ASN A 78 -7.68 -6.91 9.07
CA ASN A 78 -8.93 -6.45 8.49
C ASN A 78 -8.81 -6.47 6.96
N VAL A 79 -9.55 -7.37 6.31
CA VAL A 79 -9.51 -7.58 4.85
C VAL A 79 -9.94 -6.30 4.12
N ALA A 80 -10.99 -5.62 4.58
CA ALA A 80 -11.47 -4.39 3.96
C ALA A 80 -10.41 -3.27 4.06
N ALA A 81 -9.77 -3.12 5.22
CA ALA A 81 -8.66 -2.17 5.39
C ALA A 81 -7.46 -2.51 4.48
N THR A 82 -7.13 -3.79 4.33
CA THR A 82 -6.00 -4.23 3.50
C THR A 82 -6.28 -4.03 2.01
N LEU A 83 -7.49 -4.36 1.56
CA LEU A 83 -7.93 -4.10 0.19
C LEU A 83 -8.00 -2.61 -0.12
N LEU A 84 -8.46 -1.80 0.83
CA LEU A 84 -8.46 -0.35 0.71
C LEU A 84 -7.05 0.18 0.45
N VAL A 85 -6.08 -0.20 1.28
CA VAL A 85 -4.68 0.20 1.05
C VAL A 85 -4.18 -0.29 -0.30
N ALA A 86 -4.44 -1.55 -0.66
CA ALA A 86 -3.99 -2.10 -1.93
C ALA A 86 -4.56 -1.34 -3.14
N HIS A 87 -5.84 -0.94 -3.08
CA HIS A 87 -6.50 -0.25 -4.18
C HIS A 87 -6.19 1.25 -4.22
N LEU A 88 -5.65 1.84 -3.15
CA LEU A 88 -5.06 3.19 -3.23
C LEU A 88 -3.87 3.23 -4.20
N TRP A 89 -3.21 2.10 -4.42
CA TRP A 89 -2.12 1.97 -5.39
C TRP A 89 -2.58 1.69 -6.81
N SER A 90 -3.88 1.47 -7.07
CA SER A 90 -4.39 1.18 -8.42
C SER A 90 -3.97 2.20 -9.49
N PRO A 91 -3.91 3.52 -9.24
CA PRO A 91 -3.39 4.47 -10.24
C PRO A 91 -1.92 4.20 -10.60
N VAL A 92 -1.09 3.90 -9.60
CA VAL A 92 0.32 3.55 -9.79
C VAL A 92 0.43 2.20 -10.48
N GLN A 93 -0.39 1.23 -10.09
CA GLN A 93 -0.48 -0.08 -10.72
C GLN A 93 -0.76 0.07 -12.23
N LEU A 94 -1.76 0.86 -12.61
CA LEU A 94 -2.12 1.10 -14.01
C LEU A 94 -0.96 1.73 -14.80
N LEU A 95 -0.24 2.69 -14.20
CA LEU A 95 0.94 3.29 -14.83
C LEU A 95 2.09 2.28 -14.99
N LEU A 96 2.25 1.34 -14.06
CA LEU A 96 3.33 0.35 -14.08
C LEU A 96 3.03 -0.89 -14.92
N ILE A 97 1.77 -1.28 -15.09
CA ILE A 97 1.39 -2.50 -15.83
C ILE A 97 2.00 -2.53 -17.23
N ILE A 98 1.82 -1.47 -18.01
CA ILE A 98 2.30 -1.43 -19.41
C ILE A 98 3.84 -1.53 -19.51
N PRO A 99 4.64 -0.70 -18.81
CA PRO A 99 6.09 -0.80 -18.90
C PRO A 99 6.63 -2.12 -18.34
N LEU A 100 6.07 -2.65 -17.24
CA LEU A 100 6.53 -3.92 -16.66
C LEU A 100 6.18 -5.11 -17.54
N LEU A 101 5.02 -5.13 -18.20
CA LEU A 101 4.70 -6.19 -19.17
C LEU A 101 5.62 -6.17 -20.37
N ARG A 102 5.95 -4.98 -20.90
CA ARG A 102 6.89 -4.85 -22.03
C ARG A 102 8.29 -5.29 -21.64
N GLN A 103 8.81 -4.80 -20.51
CA GLN A 103 10.12 -5.21 -20.01
C GLN A 103 10.17 -6.69 -19.61
N GLY A 104 9.07 -7.20 -19.05
CA GLY A 104 8.92 -8.59 -18.67
C GLY A 104 8.98 -9.55 -19.87
N ALA A 105 8.39 -9.16 -21.00
CA ALA A 105 8.50 -9.93 -22.24
C ALA A 105 9.96 -10.06 -22.70
N LEU A 106 10.75 -8.98 -22.59
CA LEU A 106 12.16 -8.95 -23.00
C LEU A 106 13.08 -9.88 -22.18
N LEU A 107 12.67 -10.27 -20.96
CA LEU A 107 13.45 -11.18 -20.12
C LEU A 107 13.63 -12.58 -20.74
N TRP A 108 12.77 -12.95 -21.69
CA TRP A 108 12.78 -14.26 -22.33
C TRP A 108 13.68 -14.33 -23.58
N GLY A 109 14.50 -13.29 -23.85
CA GLY A 109 15.54 -13.26 -24.87
C GLY A 109 15.12 -12.69 -26.24
N ASP A 110 16.03 -12.67 -27.21
CA ASP A 110 15.87 -12.06 -28.56
C ASP A 110 14.72 -12.64 -29.41
N GLN A 111 14.19 -13.79 -29.03
CA GLN A 111 13.04 -14.44 -29.68
C GLN A 111 11.71 -14.00 -29.07
N ALA A 112 11.71 -13.32 -27.91
CA ALA A 112 10.51 -12.88 -27.23
C ALA A 112 9.88 -11.72 -28.03
N PRO A 113 8.67 -11.90 -28.56
CA PRO A 113 7.98 -10.84 -29.29
C PRO A 113 7.87 -9.58 -28.44
N GLU A 114 8.22 -8.42 -28.98
CA GLU A 114 7.83 -7.17 -28.33
C GLU A 114 6.32 -7.16 -28.13
N LEU A 115 5.89 -6.91 -26.88
CA LEU A 115 4.47 -6.80 -26.55
C LEU A 115 3.94 -5.45 -27.06
N THR A 116 3.52 -5.45 -28.34
CA THR A 116 2.86 -4.33 -29.00
C THR A 116 1.40 -4.64 -29.25
N LEU A 117 0.58 -3.59 -29.30
CA LEU A 117 -0.87 -3.72 -29.53
C LEU A 117 -1.16 -4.39 -30.88
N ASP A 118 -0.42 -4.02 -31.93
CA ASP A 118 -0.63 -4.53 -33.28
C ASP A 118 -0.26 -6.01 -33.37
N LYS A 119 0.84 -6.43 -32.74
CA LYS A 119 1.24 -7.83 -32.70
C LYS A 119 0.26 -8.67 -31.89
N LEU A 120 -0.21 -8.17 -30.76
CA LEU A 120 -1.22 -8.85 -29.96
C LEU A 120 -2.53 -9.02 -30.74
N ARG A 121 -2.99 -7.97 -31.44
CA ARG A 121 -4.18 -8.04 -32.30
C ARG A 121 -4.03 -9.06 -33.42
N TYR A 122 -2.87 -9.07 -34.08
CA TYR A 122 -2.55 -10.04 -35.12
C TYR A 122 -2.58 -11.48 -34.58
N LEU A 123 -1.85 -11.75 -33.49
CA LEU A 123 -1.82 -13.08 -32.89
C LEU A 123 -3.20 -13.50 -32.40
N LEU A 124 -3.99 -12.60 -31.80
CA LEU A 124 -5.33 -12.97 -31.33
C LEU A 124 -6.28 -13.36 -32.49
N ALA A 125 -6.07 -12.79 -33.68
CA ALA A 125 -6.85 -13.10 -34.88
C ALA A 125 -6.36 -14.36 -35.63
N ASN A 126 -5.06 -14.64 -35.61
CA ASN A 126 -4.43 -15.66 -36.43
C ASN A 126 -3.95 -16.90 -35.65
N ASP A 127 -3.57 -16.74 -34.39
CA ASP A 127 -3.04 -17.79 -33.51
C ASP A 127 -3.24 -17.43 -32.02
N TRP A 128 -4.41 -17.78 -31.50
CA TRP A 128 -4.78 -17.47 -30.12
C TRP A 128 -3.83 -18.10 -29.09
N LEU A 129 -3.23 -19.26 -29.40
CA LEU A 129 -2.32 -19.96 -28.49
C LEU A 129 -0.99 -19.20 -28.39
N ALA A 130 -0.48 -18.70 -29.52
CA ALA A 130 0.69 -17.82 -29.52
C ALA A 130 0.41 -16.49 -28.80
N ALA A 131 -0.80 -15.93 -28.94
CA ALA A 131 -1.21 -14.74 -28.18
C ALA A 131 -1.23 -14.99 -26.67
N LEU A 132 -1.78 -16.13 -26.24
CA LEU A 132 -1.78 -16.55 -24.84
C LEU A 132 -0.36 -16.75 -24.31
N HIS A 133 0.50 -17.42 -25.07
CA HIS A 133 1.89 -17.65 -24.69
C HIS A 133 2.67 -16.33 -24.52
N LEU A 134 2.49 -15.38 -25.44
CA LEU A 134 3.08 -14.04 -25.33
C LEU A 134 2.61 -13.28 -24.08
N LEU A 135 1.29 -13.25 -23.85
CA LEU A 135 0.72 -12.61 -22.66
C LEU A 135 1.21 -13.27 -21.37
N TRP A 136 1.29 -14.60 -21.36
CA TRP A 136 1.76 -15.37 -20.22
C TRP A 136 3.23 -15.06 -19.89
N GLN A 137 4.09 -15.07 -20.89
CA GLN A 137 5.51 -14.71 -20.74
C GLN A 137 5.69 -13.27 -20.24
N ALA A 138 4.97 -12.32 -20.83
CA ALA A 138 5.00 -10.92 -20.40
C ALA A 138 4.53 -10.76 -18.95
N MET A 139 3.45 -11.45 -18.56
CA MET A 139 2.91 -11.42 -17.21
C MET A 139 3.89 -12.03 -16.19
N LEU A 140 4.48 -13.18 -16.49
CA LEU A 140 5.50 -13.80 -15.63
C LEU A 140 6.74 -12.91 -15.50
N GLY A 141 7.22 -12.33 -16.60
CA GLY A 141 8.34 -11.41 -16.58
C GLY A 141 8.05 -10.13 -15.76
N ALA A 142 6.84 -9.56 -15.90
CA ALA A 142 6.41 -8.42 -15.10
C ALA A 142 6.37 -8.75 -13.61
N LEU A 143 5.87 -9.94 -13.24
CA LEU A 143 5.88 -10.42 -11.86
C LEU A 143 7.31 -10.61 -11.32
N LEU A 144 8.23 -11.13 -12.13
CA LEU A 144 9.64 -11.25 -11.76
C LEU A 144 10.30 -9.89 -11.54
N LEU A 145 10.06 -8.93 -12.44
CA LEU A 145 10.54 -7.54 -12.29
C LEU A 145 9.96 -6.89 -11.03
N TRP A 146 8.67 -7.06 -10.78
CA TRP A 146 8.03 -6.58 -9.55
C TRP A 146 8.65 -7.22 -8.30
N ALA A 147 8.83 -8.54 -8.28
CA ALA A 147 9.42 -9.24 -7.15
C ALA A 147 10.87 -8.81 -6.90
N GLY A 148 11.66 -8.67 -7.96
CA GLY A 148 13.03 -8.13 -7.89
C GLY A 148 13.05 -6.68 -7.39
N ALA A 149 12.14 -5.84 -7.89
CA ALA A 149 11.99 -4.46 -7.41
C ALA A 149 11.58 -4.42 -5.93
N LEU A 150 10.68 -5.29 -5.48
CA LEU A 150 10.30 -5.38 -4.07
C LEU A 150 11.48 -5.80 -3.19
N LEU A 151 12.32 -6.72 -3.67
CA LEU A 151 13.51 -7.19 -2.97
C LEU A 151 14.59 -6.10 -2.85
N VAL A 152 14.77 -5.28 -3.90
CA VAL A 152 15.80 -4.22 -3.94
C VAL A 152 15.30 -2.92 -3.31
N LEU A 153 14.12 -2.45 -3.72
CA LEU A 153 13.54 -1.18 -3.27
C LEU A 153 12.88 -1.32 -1.90
N GLY A 154 12.41 -2.52 -1.51
CA GLY A 154 11.78 -2.74 -0.20
C GLY A 154 12.67 -2.32 0.98
N PRO A 155 13.94 -2.77 1.05
CA PRO A 155 14.90 -2.30 2.05
C PRO A 155 15.15 -0.79 1.97
N VAL A 156 15.29 -0.22 0.78
CA VAL A 156 15.53 1.22 0.59
C VAL A 156 14.37 2.05 1.12
N VAL A 157 13.14 1.67 0.75
CA VAL A 157 11.89 2.29 1.22
C VAL A 157 11.76 2.13 2.74
N TYR A 158 12.04 0.95 3.28
CA TYR A 158 12.04 0.70 4.73
C TYR A 158 13.03 1.59 5.50
N PHE A 159 14.28 1.69 5.03
CA PHE A 159 15.31 2.52 5.67
C PHE A 159 15.04 4.02 5.50
N MET A 160 14.40 4.46 4.41
CA MET A 160 13.96 5.85 4.24
C MET A 160 12.78 6.22 5.13
N LEU A 161 11.81 5.31 5.30
CA LEU A 161 10.63 5.55 6.14
C LEU A 161 10.96 5.50 7.64
N ARG A 162 11.95 4.72 8.06
CA ARG A 162 12.39 4.62 9.46
C ARG A 162 12.66 5.97 10.15
N PRO A 163 13.50 6.88 9.61
CA PRO A 163 13.73 8.19 10.24
C PRO A 163 12.50 9.11 10.16
N LEU A 164 11.65 8.95 9.15
CA LEU A 164 10.41 9.71 9.03
C LEU A 164 9.40 9.30 10.12
N LEU A 165 9.24 7.99 10.34
CA LEU A 165 8.37 7.44 11.39
C LEU A 165 8.92 7.70 12.80
N ALA A 166 10.23 7.60 12.99
CA ALA A 166 10.90 7.90 14.26
C ALA A 166 10.79 9.38 14.67
N ARG A 167 10.56 10.30 13.72
CA ARG A 167 10.28 11.72 14.01
C ARG A 167 8.82 11.95 14.45
N VAL A 168 7.92 11.02 14.17
CA VAL A 168 6.47 11.17 14.38
C VAL A 168 5.98 10.36 15.58
N MET A 169 6.68 9.29 15.98
CA MET A 169 6.43 8.59 17.24
C MET A 169 7.19 9.27 18.39
N PRO A 170 6.49 9.79 19.43
CA PRO A 170 7.15 10.14 20.69
C PRO A 170 7.89 8.92 21.21
N ARG A 171 9.16 9.10 21.62
CA ARG A 171 9.92 8.07 22.32
C ARG A 171 9.06 7.55 23.47
N GLU A 172 8.68 6.28 23.45
CA GLU A 172 8.33 5.59 24.68
C GLU A 172 9.56 5.68 25.57
N THR A 173 9.47 6.55 26.58
CA THR A 173 10.35 6.50 27.75
C THR A 173 10.22 5.10 28.32
N GLN A 174 11.20 4.24 28.01
CA GLN A 174 11.46 3.04 28.78
C GLN A 174 11.63 3.47 30.24
N PRO A 175 10.85 2.91 31.19
CA PRO A 175 11.16 3.05 32.60
C PRO A 175 12.53 2.41 32.82
N ALA A 176 13.45 3.16 33.39
CA ALA A 176 14.72 2.64 33.85
C ALA A 176 14.46 1.63 34.97
N GLU A 177 14.96 0.40 34.79
CA GLU A 177 15.27 -0.52 35.91
C GLU A 177 16.64 -0.18 36.50
#